data_AF-Q5CC43-F1
#
_entry.id   AF-Q5CC43-F1
#
_cell.length_a   1.000
_cell.length_b   1.000
_cell.length_c   1.000
_cell.angle_alpha   90.00
_cell.angle_beta   90.00
_cell.angle_gamma   90.00
#
_symmetry.space_group_name_H-M   'P 1'
#
loop_
_entity.id
_entity.type
_entity.pdbx_description
1 polymer ?
#
loop_
_entity_poly.entity_id
_entity_poly.type
_entity_poly.pdbx_seq_one_letter_code
_entity_poly.pdbx_strand_id
1 'polypeptide(L)'
;MLLLLLVPLFLRPLGAGGAQTPNATSEGCQIIHPPWEGGIRYRGLTRDQVKAINFLPVDYEIEYVCRGEREVVGPKVRKCLANGSWTDMDTPSRCVRICSKSYLTLENGKVFLTGGDLPALDGARVEFRCDPDFHLVGSSRSVCSQGQWSTPKPHCQGTLPSTQSPLRMNRCGRGLGIRPGKLGAPGNSSLIPVFPAASESNATLR
;
A
#
# COMPACT_ATOMS: atom_id res chain seq x y z
N MET A 1 39.20 -34.63 86.61
CA MET A 1 39.41 -33.21 86.29
C MET A 1 38.75 -32.90 84.97
N LEU A 2 37.68 -32.11 85.03
CA LEU A 2 36.81 -31.72 83.93
C LEU A 2 37.50 -30.59 83.13
N LEU A 3 38.02 -30.87 81.93
CA LEU A 3 38.55 -29.81 81.05
C LEU A 3 37.39 -29.16 80.27
N LEU A 4 36.95 -28.02 80.77
CA LEU A 4 36.07 -27.07 80.06
C LEU A 4 36.88 -26.40 78.95
N LEU A 5 36.58 -26.72 77.68
CA LEU A 5 37.10 -25.98 76.53
C LEU A 5 36.29 -24.68 76.39
N LEU A 6 36.95 -23.55 76.68
CA LEU A 6 36.43 -22.20 76.49
C LEU A 6 36.29 -21.93 74.98
N VAL A 7 35.06 -21.68 74.53
CA VAL A 7 34.76 -21.23 73.16
C VAL A 7 35.20 -19.75 73.04
N PRO A 8 36.06 -19.37 72.08
CA PRO A 8 36.35 -17.96 71.84
C PRO A 8 35.14 -17.32 71.13
N LEU A 9 34.51 -16.36 71.80
CA LEU A 9 33.55 -15.44 71.21
C LEU A 9 34.27 -14.59 70.14
N PHE A 10 34.22 -15.03 68.88
CA PHE A 10 34.60 -14.19 67.76
C PHE A 10 33.56 -13.09 67.58
N LEU A 11 33.93 -11.89 68.02
CA LEU A 11 33.25 -10.63 67.74
C LEU A 11 33.09 -10.47 66.22
N ARG A 12 31.85 -10.45 65.73
CA ARG A 12 31.52 -10.05 64.35
C ARG A 12 31.88 -8.57 64.17
N PRO A 13 32.73 -8.20 63.19
CA PRO A 13 32.90 -6.80 62.86
C PRO A 13 31.63 -6.27 62.18
N LEU A 14 31.12 -5.15 62.71
CA LEU A 14 30.22 -4.26 61.99
C LEU A 14 30.98 -3.59 60.85
N GLY A 15 30.33 -3.49 59.69
CA GLY A 15 30.65 -2.46 58.70
C GLY A 15 31.50 -2.94 57.53
N ALA A 16 30.82 -3.41 56.50
CA ALA A 16 31.09 -2.91 55.16
C ALA A 16 29.73 -2.83 54.47
N GLY A 17 29.20 -1.61 54.39
CA GLY A 17 28.17 -1.29 53.42
C GLY A 17 28.76 -1.57 52.04
N GLY A 18 28.54 -2.79 51.57
CA GLY A 18 28.49 -3.03 50.15
C GLY A 18 27.40 -2.10 49.66
N ALA A 19 27.79 -1.02 49.00
CA ALA A 19 26.97 -0.42 47.99
C ALA A 19 26.61 -1.58 47.06
N GLN A 20 25.44 -2.17 47.31
CA GLN A 20 24.79 -3.03 46.36
C GLN A 20 24.66 -2.13 45.13
N THR A 21 25.54 -2.34 44.16
CA THR A 21 25.25 -2.02 42.78
C THR A 21 23.79 -2.39 42.57
N PRO A 22 22.94 -1.47 42.09
CA PRO A 22 21.54 -1.82 41.89
C PRO A 22 21.53 -3.11 41.09
N ASN A 23 20.92 -4.13 41.69
CA ASN A 23 20.64 -5.41 41.06
C ASN A 23 20.27 -5.13 39.60
N ALA A 24 20.85 -5.87 38.66
CA ALA A 24 20.36 -5.90 37.29
C ALA A 24 18.93 -6.46 37.33
N THR A 25 17.99 -5.60 37.65
CA THR A 25 16.57 -5.87 37.70
C THR A 25 16.13 -6.01 36.26
N SER A 26 15.46 -7.12 35.99
CA SER A 26 14.80 -7.46 34.73
C SER A 26 13.61 -6.52 34.47
N GLU A 27 13.84 -5.21 34.45
CA GLU A 27 12.83 -4.14 34.36
C GLU A 27 12.72 -3.62 32.93
N GLY A 28 12.68 -4.53 31.98
CA GLY A 28 12.69 -4.19 30.58
C GLY A 28 12.35 -5.35 29.68
N CYS A 29 12.10 -5.04 28.42
CA CYS A 29 11.74 -6.02 27.42
C CYS A 29 12.97 -6.47 26.66
N GLN A 30 13.08 -7.77 26.43
CA GLN A 30 14.17 -8.31 25.64
C GLN A 30 14.16 -7.73 24.22
N ILE A 31 15.35 -7.50 23.67
CA ILE A 31 15.50 -6.93 22.32
C ILE A 31 14.91 -7.85 21.24
N ILE A 32 14.20 -7.27 20.26
CA ILE A 32 13.63 -8.03 19.14
C ILE A 32 14.57 -7.95 17.95
N HIS A 33 15.12 -9.07 17.49
CA HIS A 33 15.98 -9.03 16.32
C HIS A 33 15.19 -8.66 15.05
N PRO A 34 15.74 -7.79 14.19
CA PRO A 34 15.05 -7.33 12.99
C PRO A 34 14.76 -8.50 12.02
N PRO A 35 13.58 -8.54 11.37
CA PRO A 35 13.25 -9.56 10.40
C PRO A 35 14.06 -9.41 9.11
N TRP A 36 14.32 -10.50 8.39
CA TRP A 36 15.16 -10.48 7.17
C TRP A 36 14.60 -9.58 6.04
N GLU A 37 13.27 -9.44 5.93
CA GLU A 37 12.59 -8.60 4.93
C GLU A 37 12.46 -7.13 5.33
N GLY A 38 12.97 -6.76 6.50
CA GLY A 38 12.82 -5.42 7.05
C GLY A 38 13.88 -5.10 8.11
N GLY A 39 13.46 -4.27 9.06
CA GLY A 39 14.29 -3.76 10.13
C GLY A 39 13.43 -3.29 11.29
N ILE A 40 14.09 -3.01 12.40
CA ILE A 40 13.47 -2.39 13.56
C ILE A 40 14.27 -1.13 13.86
N ARG A 41 13.57 -0.01 13.97
CA ARG A 41 14.15 1.28 14.33
C ARG A 41 14.10 1.44 15.84
N TYR A 42 15.28 1.46 16.43
CA TYR A 42 15.50 1.73 17.85
C TYR A 42 15.74 3.24 18.02
N ARG A 43 14.76 3.96 18.58
CA ARG A 43 14.84 5.42 18.74
C ARG A 43 15.98 5.78 19.70
N GLY A 44 16.93 6.58 19.23
CA GLY A 44 18.03 7.08 20.06
C GLY A 44 19.16 6.07 20.34
N LEU A 45 19.18 4.93 19.65
CA LEU A 45 20.27 3.95 19.76
C LEU A 45 20.94 3.73 18.41
N THR A 46 22.27 3.60 18.43
CA THR A 46 23.06 3.18 17.26
C THR A 46 23.02 1.67 17.09
N ARG A 47 23.40 1.18 15.92
CA ARG A 47 23.46 -0.26 15.64
C ARG A 47 24.38 -1.02 16.60
N ASP A 48 25.47 -0.41 17.03
CA ASP A 48 26.43 -1.06 17.94
C ASP A 48 25.97 -1.03 19.39
N GLN A 49 25.27 0.03 19.81
CA GLN A 49 24.58 0.05 21.11
C GLN A 49 23.48 -1.02 21.19
N VAL A 50 22.70 -1.19 20.13
CA VAL A 50 21.66 -2.24 20.00
C VAL A 50 22.26 -3.65 20.15
N LYS A 51 23.49 -3.89 19.67
CA LYS A 51 24.18 -5.19 19.84
C LYS A 51 24.73 -5.39 21.25
N ALA A 52 25.00 -4.31 21.98
CA ALA A 52 25.62 -4.35 23.30
C ALA A 52 24.61 -4.50 24.45
N ILE A 53 23.32 -4.26 24.19
CA ILE A 53 22.25 -4.37 25.18
C ILE A 53 21.36 -5.58 24.91
N ASN A 54 20.78 -6.13 25.99
CA ASN A 54 19.85 -7.26 25.91
C ASN A 54 18.40 -6.85 26.20
N PHE A 55 18.21 -5.76 26.96
CA PHE A 55 16.92 -5.30 27.44
C PHE A 55 16.72 -3.81 27.14
N LEU A 56 15.49 -3.44 26.83
CA LEU A 56 15.04 -2.06 26.62
C LEU A 56 14.13 -1.65 27.78
N PRO A 57 14.21 -0.39 28.25
CA PRO A 57 13.47 0.05 29.43
C PRO A 57 11.95 0.01 29.18
N VAL A 58 11.18 -0.04 30.27
CA VAL A 58 9.72 0.13 30.23
C VAL A 58 9.37 1.43 29.51
N ASP A 59 8.24 1.40 28.79
CA ASP A 59 7.73 2.46 27.92
C ASP A 59 8.55 2.74 26.66
N TYR A 60 9.67 2.03 26.43
CA TYR A 60 10.44 2.17 25.20
C TYR A 60 9.63 1.70 23.97
N GLU A 61 9.72 2.43 22.87
CA GLU A 61 9.03 2.12 21.62
C GLU A 61 10.00 1.69 20.53
N ILE A 62 9.65 0.61 19.85
CA ILE A 62 10.31 0.17 18.62
C ILE A 62 9.36 0.30 17.44
N GLU A 63 9.90 0.62 16.27
CA GLU A 63 9.12 0.77 15.04
C GLU A 63 9.63 -0.21 13.99
N TYR A 64 8.74 -1.05 13.46
CA TYR A 64 9.04 -1.90 12.32
C TYR A 64 9.14 -1.07 11.05
N VAL A 65 10.18 -1.34 10.26
CA VAL A 65 10.45 -0.67 9.01
C VAL A 65 10.67 -1.72 7.93
N CYS A 66 9.96 -1.61 6.81
CA CYS A 66 10.10 -2.55 5.71
C CYS A 66 11.10 -2.06 4.66
N ARG A 67 11.71 -3.01 3.93
CA ARG A 67 12.63 -2.70 2.85
C ARG A 67 11.89 -2.54 1.52
N GLY A 68 12.22 -1.48 0.78
CA GLY A 68 11.62 -1.16 -0.52
C GLY A 68 10.18 -0.68 -0.38
N GLU A 69 9.34 -1.05 -1.34
CA GLU A 69 7.91 -0.72 -1.46
C GLU A 69 6.98 -1.62 -0.63
N ARG A 70 7.52 -2.33 0.35
CA ARG A 70 6.75 -3.18 1.26
C ARG A 70 6.11 -2.34 2.37
N GLU A 71 4.98 -2.81 2.88
CA GLU A 71 4.28 -2.21 4.00
C GLU A 71 4.22 -3.18 5.19
N VAL A 72 4.14 -2.62 6.39
CA VAL A 72 3.97 -3.41 7.63
C VAL A 72 2.51 -3.79 7.76
N VAL A 73 2.22 -5.09 7.81
CA VAL A 73 0.93 -5.62 8.25
C VAL A 73 1.09 -6.16 9.67
N GLY A 74 0.15 -5.78 10.55
CA GLY A 74 0.22 -6.00 11.99
C GLY A 74 0.70 -4.74 12.74
N PRO A 75 1.07 -4.86 14.03
CA PRO A 75 1.52 -3.75 14.85
C PRO A 75 2.79 -3.09 14.28
N LYS A 76 2.70 -1.82 13.87
CA LYS A 76 3.85 -1.07 13.34
C LYS A 76 4.79 -0.61 14.45
N VAL A 77 4.25 -0.24 15.59
CA VAL A 77 5.00 0.19 16.77
C VAL A 77 4.69 -0.77 17.90
N ARG A 78 5.71 -1.18 18.65
CA ARG A 78 5.54 -1.94 19.89
C ARG A 78 6.13 -1.17 21.04
N LYS A 79 5.44 -1.20 22.17
CA LYS A 79 5.87 -0.54 23.41
C LYS A 79 6.24 -1.58 24.45
N CYS A 80 7.33 -1.35 25.17
CA CYS A 80 7.73 -2.20 26.28
C CYS A 80 6.84 -1.93 27.50
N LEU A 81 6.22 -2.97 28.06
CA LEU A 81 5.34 -2.89 29.22
C LEU A 81 6.11 -3.19 30.52
N ALA A 82 5.56 -2.73 31.65
CA ALA A 82 6.14 -2.93 32.98
C ALA A 82 6.28 -4.41 33.39
N ASN A 83 5.53 -5.31 32.74
CA ASN A 83 5.63 -6.75 32.94
C ASN A 83 6.76 -7.41 32.12
N GLY A 84 7.59 -6.62 31.42
CA GLY A 84 8.69 -7.11 30.59
C GLY A 84 8.30 -7.65 29.21
N SER A 85 7.03 -7.50 28.80
CA SER A 85 6.53 -7.91 27.49
C SER A 85 6.30 -6.73 26.55
N TRP A 86 6.37 -6.97 25.25
CA TRP A 86 5.99 -5.98 24.24
C TRP A 86 4.46 -5.99 24.03
N THR A 87 3.89 -4.85 23.65
CA THR A 87 2.49 -4.79 23.21
C THR A 87 2.24 -5.70 21.99
N ASP A 88 1.01 -6.23 21.87
CA ASP A 88 0.49 -6.94 20.69
C ASP A 88 1.30 -8.18 20.27
N MET A 89 1.89 -8.90 21.24
CA MET A 89 2.74 -10.10 20.99
C MET A 89 2.00 -11.27 20.34
N ASP A 90 0.69 -11.30 20.45
CA ASP A 90 -0.21 -12.26 19.81
C ASP A 90 -0.34 -12.05 18.29
N THR A 91 -0.11 -10.83 17.79
CA THR A 91 -0.26 -10.51 16.36
C THR A 91 1.12 -10.23 15.72
N PRO A 92 1.60 -11.04 14.77
CA PRO A 92 2.92 -10.85 14.17
C PRO A 92 2.98 -9.64 13.23
N SER A 93 4.08 -8.88 13.31
CA SER A 93 4.39 -7.78 12.40
C SER A 93 5.18 -8.32 11.20
N ARG A 94 4.67 -8.12 9.99
CA ARG A 94 5.27 -8.68 8.76
C ARG A 94 5.37 -7.64 7.65
N CYS A 95 6.47 -7.70 6.91
CA CYS A 95 6.68 -6.87 5.74
C CYS A 95 6.13 -7.59 4.51
N VAL A 96 5.15 -6.98 3.86
CA VAL A 96 4.46 -7.58 2.71
C VAL A 96 4.30 -6.57 1.59
N ARG A 97 4.24 -7.09 0.36
CA ARG A 97 3.87 -6.28 -0.80
C ARG A 97 2.35 -6.22 -0.86
N ILE A 98 1.80 -5.01 -0.86
CA ILE A 98 0.36 -4.78 -0.91
C ILE A 98 0.02 -4.29 -2.32
N CYS A 99 -0.98 -4.91 -2.94
CA CYS A 99 -1.48 -4.42 -4.22
C CYS A 99 -2.44 -3.24 -4.03
N SER A 100 -2.50 -2.37 -5.04
CA SER A 100 -3.28 -1.13 -4.97
C SER A 100 -4.75 -1.39 -4.64
N LYS A 101 -5.27 -0.67 -3.65
CA LYS A 101 -6.67 -0.72 -3.23
C LYS A 101 -7.63 -0.22 -4.33
N SER A 102 -7.13 0.45 -5.36
CA SER A 102 -7.94 0.94 -6.46
C SER A 102 -8.66 -0.18 -7.23
N TYR A 103 -8.19 -1.43 -7.16
CA TYR A 103 -8.84 -2.59 -7.79
C TYR A 103 -9.96 -3.19 -6.94
N LEU A 104 -10.15 -2.69 -5.70
CA LEU A 104 -11.20 -3.16 -4.79
C LEU A 104 -12.53 -2.44 -5.00
N THR A 105 -12.56 -1.45 -5.89
CA THR A 105 -13.76 -0.72 -6.28
C THR A 105 -13.88 -0.67 -7.80
N LEU A 106 -15.11 -0.75 -8.30
CA LEU A 106 -15.42 -0.65 -9.73
C LEU A 106 -16.68 0.20 -9.88
N GLU A 107 -16.62 1.22 -10.73
CA GLU A 107 -17.79 2.05 -11.02
C GLU A 107 -18.75 1.29 -11.94
N ASN A 108 -20.06 1.38 -11.68
CA ASN A 108 -21.10 0.64 -12.38
C ASN A 108 -20.83 -0.88 -12.39
N GLY A 109 -20.34 -1.39 -11.27
CA GLY A 109 -20.02 -2.80 -11.11
C GLY A 109 -19.63 -3.17 -9.68
N LYS A 110 -19.23 -4.43 -9.54
CA LYS A 110 -18.88 -5.08 -8.27
C LYS A 110 -17.54 -5.79 -8.42
N VAL A 111 -16.79 -5.82 -7.32
CA VAL A 111 -15.52 -6.53 -7.19
C VAL A 111 -15.68 -7.66 -6.19
N PHE A 112 -15.23 -8.84 -6.57
CA PHE A 112 -15.19 -10.02 -5.70
C PHE A 112 -13.73 -10.36 -5.41
N LEU A 113 -13.28 -10.08 -4.19
CA LEU A 113 -11.94 -10.45 -3.72
C LEU A 113 -11.95 -11.91 -3.25
N THR A 114 -10.94 -12.69 -3.62
CA THR A 114 -10.72 -14.07 -3.20
C THR A 114 -9.26 -14.26 -2.79
N GLY A 115 -9.00 -15.10 -1.80
CA GLY A 115 -7.64 -15.44 -1.36
C GLY A 115 -7.08 -14.56 -0.24
N GLY A 116 -7.95 -13.94 0.57
CA GLY A 116 -7.59 -13.24 1.80
C GLY A 116 -8.52 -12.08 2.15
N ASP A 117 -8.39 -11.58 3.36
CA ASP A 117 -9.00 -10.31 3.80
C ASP A 117 -8.17 -9.11 3.33
N LEU A 118 -8.69 -7.90 3.53
CA LEU A 118 -7.96 -6.67 3.23
C LEU A 118 -6.83 -6.41 4.25
N PRO A 119 -5.69 -5.85 3.82
CA PRO A 119 -5.34 -5.39 2.47
C PRO A 119 -5.07 -6.53 1.48
N ALA A 120 -5.19 -6.29 0.17
CA ALA A 120 -4.93 -7.30 -0.85
C ALA A 120 -3.42 -7.64 -0.92
N LEU A 121 -3.08 -8.82 -0.43
CA LEU A 121 -1.72 -9.34 -0.33
C LEU A 121 -1.33 -10.12 -1.59
N ASP A 122 -0.05 -10.44 -1.68
CA ASP A 122 0.47 -11.31 -2.74
C ASP A 122 -0.33 -12.63 -2.86
N GLY A 123 -0.74 -12.97 -4.07
CA GLY A 123 -1.60 -14.13 -4.36
C GLY A 123 -3.11 -13.85 -4.32
N ALA A 124 -3.54 -12.70 -3.78
CA ALA A 124 -4.95 -12.29 -3.79
C ALA A 124 -5.49 -12.15 -5.22
N ARG A 125 -6.77 -12.44 -5.41
CA ARG A 125 -7.44 -12.42 -6.72
C ARG A 125 -8.68 -11.55 -6.67
N VAL A 126 -8.88 -10.74 -7.70
CA VAL A 126 -10.11 -9.97 -7.88
C VAL A 126 -10.83 -10.42 -9.14
N GLU A 127 -12.15 -10.50 -9.04
CA GLU A 127 -13.04 -10.71 -10.17
C GLU A 127 -14.01 -9.53 -10.30
N PHE A 128 -14.12 -9.01 -11.51
CA PHE A 128 -14.90 -7.81 -11.84
C PHE A 128 -16.19 -8.21 -12.55
N ARG A 129 -17.32 -7.64 -12.12
CA ARG A 129 -18.62 -7.79 -12.80
C ARG A 129 -19.31 -6.45 -12.90
N CYS A 130 -19.76 -6.07 -14.09
CA CYS A 130 -20.52 -4.84 -14.26
C CYS A 130 -21.97 -5.01 -13.78
N ASP A 131 -22.58 -3.88 -13.41
CA ASP A 131 -24.00 -3.79 -13.13
C ASP A 131 -24.82 -3.99 -14.43
N PRO A 132 -26.13 -4.26 -14.33
CA PRO A 132 -27.00 -4.35 -15.50
C PRO A 132 -26.88 -3.11 -16.41
N ASP A 133 -27.05 -3.31 -17.71
CA ASP A 133 -26.89 -2.29 -18.77
C ASP A 133 -25.45 -1.82 -19.03
N PHE A 134 -24.47 -2.31 -18.27
CA PHE A 134 -23.05 -2.08 -18.55
C PHE A 134 -22.35 -3.35 -19.00
N HIS A 135 -21.36 -3.21 -19.88
CA HIS A 135 -20.47 -4.31 -20.26
C HIS A 135 -19.03 -4.01 -19.81
N LEU A 136 -18.30 -5.07 -19.46
CA LEU A 136 -16.93 -4.96 -18.98
C LEU A 136 -15.96 -4.77 -20.14
N VAL A 137 -15.16 -3.72 -20.08
CA VAL A 137 -14.06 -3.47 -21.02
C VAL A 137 -12.73 -3.73 -20.30
N GLY A 138 -12.04 -4.78 -20.72
CA GLY A 138 -10.76 -5.22 -20.15
C GLY A 138 -10.82 -6.64 -19.57
N SER A 139 -9.86 -6.97 -18.69
CA SER A 139 -9.79 -8.28 -18.05
C SER A 139 -10.77 -8.39 -16.90
N SER A 140 -11.59 -9.45 -16.86
CA SER A 140 -12.53 -9.73 -15.76
C SER A 140 -11.87 -10.23 -14.49
N ARG A 141 -10.58 -10.59 -14.54
CA ARG A 141 -9.83 -11.10 -13.40
C ARG A 141 -8.43 -10.51 -13.35
N SER A 142 -7.96 -10.20 -12.16
CA SER A 142 -6.58 -9.80 -11.90
C SER A 142 -6.04 -10.51 -10.65
N VAL A 143 -4.74 -10.81 -10.65
CA VAL A 143 -4.04 -11.47 -9.54
C VAL A 143 -2.98 -10.51 -9.00
N CYS A 144 -2.93 -10.36 -7.68
CA CYS A 144 -1.87 -9.61 -7.01
C CYS A 144 -0.58 -10.44 -7.05
N SER A 145 0.45 -9.91 -7.68
CA SER A 145 1.77 -10.51 -7.78
C SER A 145 2.84 -9.45 -7.59
N GLN A 146 3.71 -9.64 -6.60
CA GLN A 146 4.78 -8.74 -6.20
C GLN A 146 4.32 -7.28 -5.95
N GLY A 147 3.11 -7.10 -5.40
CA GLY A 147 2.54 -5.77 -5.11
C GLY A 147 1.95 -5.07 -6.33
N GLN A 148 1.86 -5.76 -7.47
CA GLN A 148 1.20 -5.27 -8.67
C GLN A 148 0.08 -6.20 -9.10
N TRP A 149 -0.97 -5.62 -9.67
CA TRP A 149 -2.06 -6.37 -10.28
C TRP A 149 -1.62 -6.86 -11.67
N SER A 150 -1.86 -8.14 -11.96
CA SER A 150 -1.40 -8.79 -13.19
C SER A 150 -1.99 -8.21 -14.47
N THR A 151 -3.15 -7.58 -14.38
CA THR A 151 -3.83 -6.91 -15.50
C THR A 151 -4.21 -5.49 -15.13
N PRO A 152 -4.31 -4.56 -16.10
CA PRO A 152 -4.86 -3.22 -15.88
C PRO A 152 -6.29 -3.27 -15.32
N LYS A 153 -6.69 -2.21 -14.61
CA LYS A 153 -8.03 -2.09 -14.01
C LYS A 153 -9.06 -1.95 -15.15
N PRO A 154 -10.07 -2.81 -15.23
CA PRO A 154 -11.12 -2.67 -16.23
C PRO A 154 -12.07 -1.53 -15.86
N HIS A 155 -12.95 -1.17 -16.79
CA HIS A 155 -14.07 -0.27 -16.55
C HIS A 155 -15.35 -0.82 -17.16
N CYS A 156 -16.48 -0.32 -16.67
CA CYS A 156 -17.81 -0.70 -17.15
C CYS A 156 -18.34 0.39 -18.09
N GLN A 157 -18.63 0.01 -19.33
CA GLN A 157 -19.15 0.91 -20.35
C GLN A 157 -20.65 0.67 -20.56
N GLY A 158 -21.43 1.75 -20.56
CA GLY A 158 -22.87 1.69 -20.77
C GLY A 158 -23.20 1.13 -22.14
N THR A 159 -24.16 0.21 -22.18
CA THR A 159 -24.71 -0.32 -23.42
C THR A 159 -25.77 0.66 -23.89
N LEU A 160 -25.50 1.40 -24.97
CA LEU A 160 -26.55 2.19 -25.59
C LEU A 160 -27.71 1.26 -25.94
N PRO A 161 -28.97 1.64 -25.71
CA PRO A 161 -30.09 0.86 -26.19
C PRO A 161 -29.90 0.64 -27.69
N SER A 162 -29.84 -0.61 -28.12
CA SER A 162 -29.72 -1.01 -29.51
C SER A 162 -31.02 -0.74 -30.28
N THR A 163 -31.57 0.46 -30.15
CA THR A 163 -32.55 1.03 -31.07
C THR A 163 -31.81 1.86 -32.11
N GLN A 164 -31.12 1.16 -33.01
CA GLN A 164 -30.93 1.53 -34.42
C GLN A 164 -30.09 0.44 -35.10
N SER A 165 -30.73 -0.71 -35.36
CA SER A 165 -30.57 -1.37 -36.66
C SER A 165 -30.58 -0.29 -37.76
N PRO A 166 -29.69 -0.32 -38.77
CA PRO A 166 -29.62 0.72 -39.78
C PRO A 166 -31.01 0.86 -40.39
N LEU A 167 -31.63 2.04 -40.24
CA LEU A 167 -32.86 2.34 -40.94
C LEU A 167 -32.54 2.19 -42.42
N ARG A 168 -33.02 1.09 -42.99
CA ARG A 168 -32.95 0.78 -44.40
C ARG A 168 -33.75 1.86 -45.12
N MET A 169 -33.08 2.94 -45.54
CA MET A 169 -33.68 4.04 -46.27
C MET A 169 -34.07 3.56 -47.67
N ASN A 170 -35.21 2.87 -47.75
CA ASN A 170 -35.79 2.43 -49.01
C ASN A 170 -36.67 3.54 -49.58
N ARG A 171 -36.22 4.07 -50.72
CA ARG A 171 -37.03 4.54 -51.87
C ARG A 171 -37.64 5.96 -51.78
N CYS A 172 -37.01 6.90 -52.48
CA CYS A 172 -37.74 7.86 -53.32
C CYS A 172 -37.42 7.53 -54.79
N GLY A 173 -38.40 6.99 -55.50
CA GLY A 173 -38.33 6.80 -56.95
C GLY A 173 -38.85 8.04 -57.68
N ARG A 174 -38.24 8.26 -58.85
CA ARG A 174 -38.73 8.99 -60.03
C ARG A 174 -38.87 10.53 -59.94
N GLY A 175 -37.92 11.17 -60.60
CA GLY A 175 -38.21 12.07 -61.72
C GLY A 175 -38.53 13.52 -61.36
N LEU A 176 -37.65 14.43 -61.75
CA LEU A 176 -37.90 15.42 -62.81
C LEU A 176 -36.64 16.29 -62.95
N GLY A 177 -36.05 16.27 -64.13
CA GLY A 177 -34.95 17.18 -64.46
C GLY A 177 -35.49 18.59 -64.67
N ILE A 178 -34.88 19.56 -63.99
CA ILE A 178 -34.92 20.98 -64.36
C ILE A 178 -33.52 21.56 -64.10
N ARG A 179 -32.77 21.84 -65.17
CA ARG A 179 -31.86 23.01 -65.25
C ARG A 179 -32.68 24.13 -65.95
N PRO A 180 -32.33 25.43 -65.92
CA PRO A 180 -31.23 26.14 -65.25
C PRO A 180 -31.70 27.41 -64.49
N GLY A 181 -30.80 28.14 -63.79
CA GLY A 181 -31.10 29.50 -63.31
C GLY A 181 -29.98 30.15 -62.50
N LYS A 182 -29.33 31.17 -63.09
CA LYS A 182 -28.29 32.04 -62.52
C LYS A 182 -28.68 32.59 -61.13
N LEU A 183 -27.77 32.46 -60.15
CA LEU A 183 -27.85 33.21 -58.90
C LEU A 183 -26.95 34.45 -59.02
N GLY A 184 -27.57 35.63 -59.02
CA GLY A 184 -26.87 36.91 -58.94
C GLY A 184 -26.35 37.16 -57.52
N ALA A 185 -25.13 37.70 -57.44
CA ALA A 185 -24.64 38.53 -56.33
C ALA A 185 -25.36 39.90 -56.35
N PRO A 186 -25.27 40.79 -55.34
CA PRO A 186 -24.32 40.82 -54.23
C PRO A 186 -24.92 41.10 -52.83
N GLY A 187 -24.15 40.80 -51.79
CA GLY A 187 -24.46 41.17 -50.40
C GLY A 187 -23.27 40.88 -49.51
N ASN A 188 -22.83 41.91 -48.79
CA ASN A 188 -21.48 42.14 -48.28
C ASN A 188 -21.21 41.53 -46.88
N SER A 189 -19.91 41.44 -46.59
CA SER A 189 -19.25 41.44 -45.27
C SER A 189 -19.17 40.17 -44.42
N SER A 190 -17.95 39.64 -44.47
CA SER A 190 -17.09 39.35 -43.31
C SER A 190 -17.39 38.09 -42.50
N LEU A 191 -16.44 37.15 -42.51
CA LEU A 191 -15.58 36.84 -41.36
C LEU A 191 -14.43 35.91 -41.79
N ILE A 192 -13.30 36.12 -41.11
CA ILE A 192 -11.92 35.74 -41.44
C ILE A 192 -11.66 34.23 -41.23
N PRO A 193 -10.81 33.57 -42.05
CA PRO A 193 -10.35 32.21 -41.80
C PRO A 193 -9.11 32.20 -40.91
N VAL A 194 -9.09 31.36 -39.87
CA VAL A 194 -7.85 30.97 -39.17
C VAL A 194 -7.76 29.45 -39.18
N PHE A 195 -6.92 28.95 -40.07
CA PHE A 195 -6.41 27.57 -40.05
C PHE A 195 -5.20 27.51 -39.11
N PRO A 196 -5.05 26.50 -38.25
CA PRO A 196 -3.75 26.07 -37.76
C PRO A 196 -3.07 25.23 -38.85
N ALA A 197 -1.90 25.70 -39.31
CA ALA A 197 -1.06 25.02 -40.29
C ALA A 197 -0.45 23.74 -39.70
N ALA A 198 -0.48 22.67 -40.49
CA ALA A 198 0.30 21.46 -40.32
C ALA A 198 1.71 21.63 -40.91
N SER A 199 2.67 20.93 -40.29
CA SER A 199 3.93 20.36 -40.83
C SER A 199 4.66 21.06 -41.99
N GLU A 200 5.93 21.40 -41.79
CA GLU A 200 7.04 20.57 -42.32
C GLU A 200 8.42 21.10 -41.89
N SER A 201 9.31 20.13 -41.74
CA SER A 201 10.75 20.19 -41.56
C SER A 201 11.47 21.07 -42.59
N ASN A 202 12.44 21.87 -42.16
CA ASN A 202 13.72 21.90 -42.86
C ASN A 202 14.90 22.31 -41.97
N ALA A 203 16.01 21.62 -42.21
CA ALA A 203 17.27 21.72 -41.50
C ALA A 203 18.08 22.95 -41.93
N THR A 204 18.82 23.54 -40.98
CA THR A 204 20.11 24.17 -41.27
C THR A 204 21.03 24.06 -40.06
N LEU A 205 22.14 23.35 -40.22
CA LEU A 205 23.28 23.33 -39.29
C LEU A 205 23.89 24.72 -39.14
N ARG A 206 24.25 25.08 -37.91
CA ARG A 206 25.53 25.70 -37.55
C ARG A 206 25.95 25.24 -36.17
#